data_AF-A0A355A708-F1
#
_entry.id   AF-A0A355A708-F1
#
_cell.length_a   1.000
_cell.length_b   1.000
_cell.length_c   1.000
_cell.angle_alpha   90.00
_cell.angle_beta   90.00
_cell.angle_gamma   90.00
#
_symmetry.space_group_name_H-M   'P 1'
#
loop_
_entity.id
_entity.type
_entity.pdbx_description
1 polymer ?
#
loop_
_entity_poly.entity_id
_entity_poly.type
_entity_poly.pdbx_seq_one_letter_code
_entity_poly.pdbx_strand_id
1 'polypeptide(L)'
;MNFTSIKKRILIRIFLSIVCMLIISNFLGNLIPNMFFKLLLDLVLVGAYLKLVERFFHKGILKPIYLINKVAEEIADNNLSNEIDLSTGDEFTILGTNMNRMIQNLRRILQENLEAAEKLAIAAHDMSS
;
A
#
# COMPACT_ATOMS: atom_id res chain seq x y z
N MET A 1 -6.77 7.87 -16.79
CA MET A 1 -6.12 8.35 -15.53
C MET A 1 -4.62 8.16 -15.69
N ASN A 2 -3.83 9.22 -15.50
CA ASN A 2 -2.37 9.14 -15.56
C ASN A 2 -1.85 8.65 -14.21
N PHE A 3 -1.63 7.34 -14.07
CA PHE A 3 -1.05 6.78 -12.84
C PHE A 3 0.46 7.03 -12.81
N THR A 4 0.96 7.48 -11.66
CA THR A 4 2.40 7.57 -11.45
C THR A 4 2.91 6.24 -10.92
N SER A 5 3.77 5.58 -11.70
CA SER A 5 4.30 4.28 -11.28
C SER A 5 4.95 4.37 -9.89
N ILE A 6 4.68 3.40 -9.01
CA ILE A 6 5.29 3.20 -7.68
C ILE A 6 6.80 3.36 -7.80
N LYS A 7 7.40 2.71 -8.80
CA LYS A 7 8.84 2.80 -9.08
C LYS A 7 9.26 4.25 -9.30
N LYS A 8 8.53 5.00 -10.14
CA LYS A 8 8.86 6.40 -10.47
C LYS A 8 8.67 7.32 -9.26
N ARG A 9 7.59 7.17 -8.49
CA ARG A 9 7.35 7.97 -7.28
C ARG A 9 8.43 7.72 -6.22
N ILE A 10 8.81 6.47 -5.99
CA ILE A 10 9.86 6.11 -5.03
C ILE A 10 11.21 6.63 -5.50
N LEU A 11 11.56 6.42 -6.77
CA LEU A 11 12.82 6.91 -7.33
C LEU A 11 12.94 8.43 -7.21
N ILE A 12 11.88 9.19 -7.50
CA ILE A 12 11.89 10.65 -7.34
C ILE A 12 12.13 11.04 -5.88
N ARG A 13 11.45 10.39 -4.93
CA ARG A 13 11.58 10.73 -3.50
C ARG A 13 12.95 10.34 -2.94
N ILE A 14 13.49 9.18 -3.34
CA ILE A 14 14.86 8.77 -2.98
C ILE A 14 15.86 9.75 -3.59
N PHE A 15 15.77 10.04 -4.88
CA PHE A 15 16.67 10.97 -5.57
C PHE A 15 16.65 12.35 -4.91
N LEU A 16 15.47 12.91 -4.66
CA LEU A 16 15.32 14.21 -4.01
C LEU A 16 15.89 14.20 -2.59
N SER A 17 15.72 13.10 -1.83
CA SER A 17 16.32 12.97 -0.50
C SER A 17 17.86 12.90 -0.51
N ILE A 18 18.44 12.21 -1.50
CA ILE A 18 19.91 12.13 -1.68
C ILE A 18 20.46 13.50 -2.06
N VAL A 19 19.82 14.18 -3.01
CA VAL A 19 20.22 15.53 -3.44
C VAL A 19 20.16 16.49 -2.26
N CYS A 20 19.09 16.48 -1.47
CA CYS A 20 18.99 17.28 -0.25
C CYS A 20 20.12 16.93 0.75
N MET A 21 20.41 15.65 0.96
CA MET A 21 21.48 15.21 1.85
C MET A 21 22.86 15.73 1.42
N LEU A 22 23.17 15.67 0.12
CA LEU A 22 24.44 16.17 -0.41
C LEU A 22 24.58 17.69 -0.27
N ILE A 23 23.50 18.45 -0.49
CA ILE A 23 23.48 19.90 -0.30
C ILE A 23 23.70 20.23 1.18
N ILE A 24 23.02 19.52 2.08
CA ILE A 24 23.14 19.70 3.54
C ILE A 24 24.57 19.38 4.01
N SER A 25 25.14 18.24 3.58
CA SER A 25 26.52 17.85 3.91
C SER A 25 27.53 18.88 3.41
N ASN A 26 27.42 19.34 2.16
CA ASN A 26 28.33 20.36 1.63
C ASN A 26 28.20 21.71 2.37
N PHE A 27 26.99 22.14 2.70
CA PHE A 27 26.75 23.39 3.39
C PHE A 27 27.29 23.37 4.84
N LEU A 28 26.97 22.31 5.60
CA LEU A 28 27.47 22.13 6.97
C LEU A 28 28.97 21.89 7.02
N GLY A 29 29.50 21.10 6.08
CA GLY A 29 30.92 20.79 5.99
C GLY A 29 31.79 22.01 5.68
N ASN A 30 31.27 23.02 4.97
CA ASN A 30 32.00 24.26 4.68
C ASN A 30 32.16 25.18 5.91
N LEU A 31 31.33 24.99 6.96
CA LEU A 31 31.44 25.73 8.22
C LEU A 31 32.50 25.15 9.16
N ILE A 32 32.98 23.93 8.89
CA ILE A 32 33.90 23.18 9.76
C ILE A 32 35.25 23.03 9.04
N PRO A 33 36.30 23.77 9.42
CA PRO A 33 37.60 23.69 8.77
C PRO A 33 38.35 22.37 9.07
N ASN A 34 38.01 21.72 10.19
CA ASN A 34 38.69 20.49 10.64
C ASN A 34 38.17 19.24 9.91
N MET A 35 39.05 18.55 9.18
CA MET A 35 38.70 17.33 8.43
C MET A 35 38.06 16.24 9.31
N PHE A 36 38.52 16.08 10.55
CA PHE A 36 38.00 15.06 11.47
C PHE A 36 36.51 15.27 11.81
N PHE A 37 36.13 16.51 12.16
CA PHE A 37 34.73 16.82 12.50
C PHE A 37 33.81 16.74 11.28
N LYS A 38 34.32 17.06 10.08
CA LYS A 38 33.57 16.88 8.83
C LYS A 38 33.23 15.41 8.58
N LEU A 39 34.20 14.49 8.73
CA LEU A 39 33.96 13.05 8.60
C LEU A 39 32.95 12.52 9.62
N LEU A 40 33.03 13.01 10.86
CA LEU A 40 32.10 12.61 11.92
C LEU A 40 30.66 13.07 11.61
N LEU A 41 30.49 14.28 11.06
CA LEU A 41 29.20 14.81 10.63
C LEU A 41 28.60 13.99 9.48
N ASP A 42 29.39 13.65 8.46
CA ASP A 42 28.93 12.84 7.33
C ASP A 42 28.44 11.44 7.78
N LEU A 43 29.15 10.81 8.73
CA LEU A 43 28.74 9.52 9.28
C LEU A 43 27.39 9.59 10.00
N VAL A 44 27.16 10.66 10.78
CA VAL A 44 25.88 10.91 11.44
C VAL A 44 24.77 11.15 10.42
N LEU A 45 25.03 11.92 9.36
CA LEU A 45 24.06 12.18 8.30
C LEU A 45 23.67 10.90 7.55
N VAL A 46 24.61 10.01 7.26
CA VAL A 46 24.32 8.70 6.64
C VAL A 46 23.40 7.87 7.53
N GLY A 47 23.66 7.81 8.84
CA GLY A 47 22.78 7.11 9.78
C GLY A 47 21.36 7.70 9.83
N ALA A 48 21.25 9.03 9.82
CA ALA A 48 19.96 9.72 9.76
C ALA A 48 19.21 9.43 8.45
N TYR A 49 19.93 9.40 7.32
CA TYR A 49 19.39 9.09 6.00
C TYR A 49 18.79 7.68 5.94
N LEU A 50 19.49 6.67 6.45
CA LEU A 50 18.99 5.29 6.46
C LEU A 50 17.64 5.17 7.19
N LYS A 51 17.50 5.80 8.37
CA LYS A 51 16.23 5.83 9.11
C LYS A 51 15.12 6.54 8.35
N LEU A 52 15.45 7.59 7.59
CA LEU A 52 14.49 8.33 6.78
C LEU A 52 13.96 7.45 5.63
N VAL A 53 14.87 6.76 4.92
CA VAL A 53 14.51 5.84 3.83
C VAL A 53 13.63 4.70 4.34
N GLU A 54 14.00 4.06 5.45
CA GLU A 54 13.22 2.97 6.06
C GLU A 54 11.77 3.41 6.34
N ARG A 55 11.60 4.55 7.01
CA ARG A 55 10.29 5.13 7.30
C ARG A 55 9.48 5.40 6.04
N PHE A 56 10.16 5.85 4.99
CA PHE A 56 9.54 6.17 3.72
C PHE A 56 9.04 4.91 2.98
N PHE A 57 9.87 3.87 2.93
CA PHE A 57 9.49 2.56 2.37
C PHE A 57 8.33 1.90 3.13
N HIS A 58 8.38 1.97 4.47
CA HIS A 58 7.33 1.38 5.29
C HIS A 58 5.95 1.98 4.96
N LYS A 59 5.87 3.32 4.88
CA LYS A 59 4.62 4.02 4.56
C LYS A 59 4.20 3.90 3.10
N GLY A 60 5.17 3.86 2.18
CA GLY A 60 4.91 3.89 0.73
C GLY A 60 4.63 2.53 0.10
N ILE A 61 5.13 1.43 0.69
CA ILE A 61 5.05 0.08 0.10
C ILE A 61 4.47 -0.91 1.10
N LEU A 62 5.09 -1.07 2.28
CA LEU A 62 4.69 -2.11 3.22
C LEU A 62 3.25 -1.91 3.72
N LYS A 63 2.88 -0.67 4.07
CA LYS A 63 1.53 -0.38 4.57
C LYS A 63 0.43 -0.72 3.54
N PRO A 64 0.51 -0.29 2.26
CA PRO A 64 -0.44 -0.74 1.23
C PRO A 64 -0.48 -2.26 1.05
N ILE A 65 0.68 -2.94 1.03
CA ILE A 65 0.75 -4.40 0.90
C ILE A 65 0.06 -5.09 2.08
N TYR A 66 0.31 -4.63 3.31
CA TYR A 66 -0.30 -5.18 4.50
C TYR A 66 -1.83 -5.02 4.49
N LEU A 67 -2.33 -3.85 4.07
CA LEU A 67 -3.77 -3.61 3.95
C LEU A 67 -4.41 -4.57 2.95
N ILE A 68 -3.80 -4.74 1.79
CA ILE A 68 -4.27 -5.68 0.76
C ILE A 68 -4.27 -7.11 1.30
N ASN A 69 -3.19 -7.54 1.94
CA ASN A 69 -3.09 -8.89 2.49
C ASN A 69 -4.14 -9.15 3.56
N LYS A 70 -4.37 -8.18 4.44
CA LYS A 70 -5.39 -8.29 5.49
C LYS A 70 -6.79 -8.46 4.89
N VAL A 71 -7.15 -7.66 3.89
CA VAL A 71 -8.46 -7.81 3.24
C VAL A 71 -8.56 -9.12 2.47
N ALA A 72 -7.46 -9.58 1.84
CA ALA A 72 -7.44 -10.89 1.19
C ALA A 72 -7.66 -12.05 2.18
N GLU A 73 -7.09 -11.97 3.38
CA GLU A 73 -7.32 -12.92 4.47
C GLU A 73 -8.79 -12.92 4.91
N GLU A 74 -9.38 -11.74 5.12
CA GLU A 74 -10.80 -11.62 5.47
C GLU A 74 -11.72 -12.20 4.38
N ILE A 75 -11.40 -12.00 3.10
CA ILE A 75 -12.12 -12.62 1.98
C ILE A 75 -12.02 -14.15 2.03
N ALA A 76 -10.83 -14.69 2.34
CA ALA A 76 -10.62 -16.14 2.45
C ALA A 76 -11.44 -16.74 3.60
N ASP A 77 -11.67 -15.98 4.67
CA ASP A 77 -12.54 -16.34 5.79
C ASP A 77 -14.03 -16.10 5.50
N ASN A 78 -14.42 -15.88 4.24
CA ASN A 78 -15.77 -15.55 3.77
C ASN A 78 -16.32 -14.22 4.31
N ASN A 79 -15.49 -13.39 4.94
CA ASN A 79 -15.85 -12.05 5.35
C ASN A 79 -15.66 -11.08 4.18
N LEU A 80 -16.72 -10.93 3.39
CA LEU A 80 -16.74 -10.02 2.25
C LEU A 80 -17.16 -8.60 2.61
N SER A 81 -17.32 -8.22 3.89
CA SER A 81 -17.87 -6.90 4.25
C SER A 81 -16.90 -5.75 4.04
N ASN A 82 -15.60 -6.03 4.01
CA ASN A 82 -14.57 -4.99 3.91
C ASN A 82 -14.25 -4.61 2.46
N GLU A 83 -13.71 -3.40 2.29
CA GLU A 83 -13.30 -2.84 1.01
C GLU A 83 -11.91 -2.20 1.15
N ILE A 84 -11.13 -2.26 0.08
CA ILE A 84 -9.79 -1.66 0.02
C ILE A 84 -9.90 -0.23 -0.47
N ASP A 85 -9.68 0.73 0.43
CA ASP A 85 -9.49 2.14 0.05
C ASP A 85 -7.98 2.45 -0.05
N LEU A 86 -7.47 2.48 -1.28
CA LEU A 86 -6.08 2.84 -1.59
C LEU A 86 -6.04 4.01 -2.58
N SER A 87 -5.92 5.20 -2.02
CA SER A 87 -5.77 6.46 -2.76
C SER A 87 -4.30 6.86 -2.97
N THR A 88 -3.43 5.90 -3.29
CA THR A 88 -1.99 6.14 -3.53
C THR A 88 -1.72 6.80 -4.88
N GLY A 89 -2.63 6.67 -5.86
CA GLY A 89 -2.50 7.26 -7.21
C GLY A 89 -1.53 6.47 -8.10
N ASP A 90 -1.43 5.16 -7.87
CA ASP A 90 -0.47 4.26 -8.52
C ASP A 90 -1.00 2.84 -8.71
N GLU A 91 -0.12 1.88 -8.99
CA GLU A 91 -0.47 0.49 -9.20
C GLU A 91 -1.20 -0.13 -7.98
N PHE A 92 -0.99 0.37 -6.76
CA PHE A 92 -1.77 -0.07 -5.58
C PHE A 92 -3.22 0.42 -5.63
N THR A 93 -3.50 1.60 -6.19
CA THR A 93 -4.88 2.05 -6.44
C THR A 93 -5.58 1.15 -7.44
N ILE A 94 -4.88 0.78 -8.51
CA ILE A 94 -5.41 -0.16 -9.52
C ILE A 94 -5.69 -1.52 -8.88
N LEU A 95 -4.74 -2.03 -8.10
CA LEU A 95 -4.87 -3.31 -7.41
C LEU A 95 -6.04 -3.31 -6.41
N GLY A 96 -6.15 -2.28 -5.56
CA GLY A 96 -7.27 -2.13 -4.63
C GLY A 96 -8.62 -2.04 -5.35
N THR A 97 -8.70 -1.29 -6.45
CA THR A 97 -9.92 -1.20 -7.27
C THR A 97 -10.31 -2.56 -7.86
N ASN A 98 -9.34 -3.31 -8.39
CA ASN A 98 -9.58 -4.64 -8.94
C ASN A 98 -10.02 -5.64 -7.87
N MET A 99 -9.43 -5.57 -6.67
CA MET A 99 -9.85 -6.40 -5.54
C MET A 99 -11.27 -6.06 -5.07
N ASN A 100 -11.65 -4.78 -4.99
CA ASN A 100 -13.02 -4.41 -4.63
C ASN A 100 -14.04 -4.96 -5.65
N ARG A 101 -13.70 -4.93 -6.95
CA ARG A 101 -14.54 -5.56 -7.98
C ARG A 101 -14.66 -7.07 -7.77
N MET A 102 -13.58 -7.74 -7.37
CA MET A 102 -13.61 -9.17 -7.03
C MET A 102 -14.54 -9.44 -5.84
N ILE A 103 -14.43 -8.66 -4.76
CA ILE A 103 -15.30 -8.76 -3.57
C ILE A 103 -16.77 -8.58 -3.97
N GLN A 104 -17.08 -7.57 -4.78
CA GLN A 104 -18.44 -7.32 -5.28
C GLN A 104 -18.98 -8.49 -6.10
N ASN A 105 -18.16 -9.08 -6.96
CA ASN A 105 -18.55 -10.26 -7.73
C ASN A 105 -18.83 -11.47 -6.83
N LEU A 106 -18.01 -11.69 -5.80
CA LEU A 106 -18.23 -12.76 -4.81
C LEU A 106 -19.54 -12.53 -4.02
N ARG A 107 -19.79 -11.29 -3.56
CA ARG A 107 -21.06 -10.93 -2.90
C ARG A 107 -22.27 -11.23 -3.78
N ARG A 108 -22.19 -10.88 -5.07
CA ARG A 108 -23.26 -11.16 -6.05
C ARG A 108 -23.52 -12.66 -6.21
N ILE A 109 -22.46 -13.46 -6.37
CA ILE A 109 -22.58 -14.92 -6.50
C ILE A 109 -23.23 -15.54 -5.26
N LEU A 110 -22.86 -15.09 -4.06
CA LEU A 110 -23.47 -15.58 -2.82
C LEU A 110 -24.96 -15.23 -2.74
N GLN A 111 -25.33 -14.01 -3.12
CA GLN A 111 -26.74 -13.59 -3.15
C GLN A 111 -27.55 -14.41 -4.16
N GLU A 112 -27.05 -14.61 -5.37
CA GLU A 112 -27.70 -15.44 -6.40
C GLU A 112 -27.92 -16.89 -5.89
N ASN A 113 -26.95 -17.44 -5.15
CA ASN A 113 -27.07 -18.78 -4.55
C ASN A 113 -28.12 -18.85 -3.44
N LEU A 114 -28.20 -17.82 -2.58
CA LEU A 114 -29.22 -17.74 -1.53
C LEU A 114 -30.63 -17.63 -2.11
N GLU A 115 -30.82 -16.79 -3.13
CA GLU A 115 -32.10 -16.66 -3.84
C GLU A 115 -32.52 -17.97 -4.52
N ALA A 116 -31.56 -18.71 -5.09
CA ALA A 116 -31.84 -20.02 -5.68
C ALA A 116 -32.22 -21.06 -4.63
N ALA A 117 -31.54 -21.08 -3.48
CA ALA A 117 -31.84 -21.98 -2.36
C ALA A 117 -33.22 -21.67 -1.73
N GLU A 118 -33.58 -20.40 -1.60
CA GLU A 118 -34.88 -19.96 -1.11
C GLU A 118 -36.01 -20.42 -2.05
N LYS A 119 -35.87 -20.20 -3.35
CA LYS A 119 -36.82 -20.68 -4.36
C LYS A 119 -36.99 -22.20 -4.32
N LEU A 120 -35.89 -22.94 -4.14
CA LEU A 120 -35.92 -24.40 -4.01
C LEU A 120 -36.68 -24.84 -2.74
N ALA A 121 -36.45 -24.16 -1.61
CA ALA A 121 -37.12 -24.46 -0.35
C ALA A 121 -38.64 -24.22 -0.44
N ILE A 122 -39.06 -23.11 -1.08
CA ILE A 122 -40.47 -22.80 -1.33
C ILE A 122 -41.11 -23.89 -2.21
N ALA A 123 -40.47 -24.24 -3.32
CA ALA A 123 -40.99 -25.28 -4.22
C ALA A 123 -41.10 -26.65 -3.54
N ALA A 124 -40.13 -27.02 -2.69
CA ALA A 124 -40.19 -28.26 -1.91
C ALA A 124 -41.33 -28.25 -0.88
N HIS A 125 -41.60 -27.09 -0.26
CA HIS A 125 -42.71 -26.94 0.67
C HIS A 125 -44.07 -27.09 -0.03
N ASP A 126 -44.23 -26.44 -1.19
CA ASP A 126 -45.45 -26.53 -2.01
C ASP A 126 -45.71 -27.95 -2.52
N MET A 127 -44.65 -28.72 -2.84
CA MET A 127 -44.78 -30.13 -3.24
C MET A 127 -45.09 -31.08 -2.08
N SER A 128 -44.76 -30.69 -0.85
CA SER A 128 -44.97 -31.50 0.35
C SER A 128 -46.33 -31.29 1.02
N SER A 129 -47.05 -30.23 0.61
CA SER A 129 -48.38 -29.85 1.09
C SER A 129 -49.47 -30.36 0.13
#